data_AF-A0A967CZK1-F1
#
_entry.id   AF-A0A967CZK1-F1
#
_cell.length_a   1.000
_cell.length_b   1.000
_cell.length_c   1.000
_cell.angle_alpha   90.00
_cell.angle_beta   90.00
_cell.angle_gamma   90.00
#
_symmetry.space_group_name_H-M   'P 1'
#
loop_
_entity.id
_entity.type
_entity.pdbx_description
1 polymer ?
#
loop_
_entity_poly.entity_id
_entity_poly.type
_entity_poly.pdbx_seq_one_letter_code
_entity_poly.pdbx_strand_id
1 'polypeptide(L)' 'MTDYATRRTMMVDTQIRPSDVTKFPIISAMLSVPRENFVPRNKREAAYMGDN' A
#
# COMPACT_ATOMS: atom_id res chain seq x y z
N MET A 1 7.69 0.29 -16.41
CA MET A 1 7.69 1.26 -15.29
C MET A 1 6.77 0.69 -14.23
N THR A 2 7.25 0.45 -13.00
CA THR A 2 6.42 -0.16 -11.96
C THR A 2 5.27 0.76 -11.58
N ASP A 3 4.04 0.27 -11.68
CA ASP A 3 2.87 1.02 -11.24
C ASP A 3 2.64 0.83 -9.74
N TYR A 4 3.27 1.69 -8.94
CA TYR A 4 3.11 1.70 -7.49
C TYR A 4 1.69 2.08 -7.04
N ALA A 5 0.94 2.85 -7.84
CA ALA A 5 -0.42 3.22 -7.49
C ALA A 5 -1.34 1.99 -7.55
N THR A 6 -1.24 1.18 -8.61
CA THR A 6 -1.98 -0.09 -8.70
C THR A 6 -1.62 -1.04 -7.57
N ARG A 7 -0.33 -1.21 -7.25
CA ARG A 7 0.11 -2.06 -6.13
C ARG A 7 -0.38 -1.56 -4.77
N ARG A 8 -0.43 -0.24 -4.56
CA ARG A 8 -0.98 0.38 -3.35
C ARG A 8 -2.46 0.08 -3.20
N THR A 9 -3.25 0.24 -4.27
CA THR A 9 -4.68 -0.11 -4.27
C THR A 9 -4.88 -1.59 -3.94
N MET A 10 -4.12 -2.48 -4.58
CA MET A 10 -4.19 -3.93 -4.31
C MET A 10 -3.88 -4.25 -2.83
N MET A 11 -2.83 -3.67 -2.25
CA MET A 11 -2.50 -3.86 -0.83
C MET A 11 -3.61 -3.34 0.09
N VAL A 12 -4.20 -2.18 -0.22
CA VAL A 12 -5.33 -1.65 0.55
C VAL A 12 -6.54 -2.58 0.50
N ASP A 13 -6.88 -3.09 -0.68
CA ASP A 13 -8.05 -3.96 -0.86
C ASP A 13 -7.87 -5.36 -0.27
N THR A 14 -6.65 -5.92 -0.33
CA THR A 14 -6.39 -7.32 0.06
C THR A 14 -5.84 -7.48 1.47
N GLN A 15 -5.22 -6.45 2.05
CA GLN A 15 -4.58 -6.55 3.36
C GLN A 15 -5.17 -5.56 4.38
N ILE A 16 -5.38 -4.31 3.99
CA ILE A 16 -5.80 -3.26 4.94
C ILE A 16 -7.30 -3.34 5.24
N ARG A 17 -8.16 -3.33 4.22
CA ARG A 17 -9.62 -3.37 4.41
C ARG A 17 -10.10 -4.66 5.10
N PRO A 18 -9.55 -5.85 4.79
CA PRO A 18 -9.91 -7.08 5.51
C PRO A 18 -9.45 -7.11 6.97
N SER A 19 -8.49 -6.27 7.35
CA SER A 19 -7.98 -6.15 8.73
C SER A 19 -8.79 -5.14 9.57
N ASP A 20 -10.11 -5.10 9.38
CA ASP A 20 -11.07 -4.23 10.08
C ASP A 20 -10.82 -2.70 9.97
N VAL A 21 -10.02 -2.27 8.99
CA VAL A 21 -9.85 -0.84 8.70
C VAL A 21 -11.03 -0.33 7.88
N THR A 22 -12.04 0.18 8.57
CA THR A 22 -13.32 0.61 7.96
C THR A 22 -13.47 2.13 7.80
N LYS A 23 -12.69 2.93 8.54
CA LYS A 23 -12.80 4.39 8.50
C LYS A 23 -12.28 4.93 7.17
N PHE A 24 -13.16 5.54 6.37
CA PHE A 24 -12.79 6.13 5.08
C PHE A 24 -11.63 7.12 5.12
N PRO A 25 -11.48 7.99 6.15
CA PRO A 25 -10.31 8.85 6.24
C PRO A 25 -8.98 8.08 6.32
N ILE A 26 -8.96 6.92 7.00
CA ILE A 26 -7.76 6.08 7.11
C ILE A 26 -7.46 5.40 5.78
N ILE A 27 -8.48 4.83 5.12
CA ILE A 27 -8.35 4.20 3.80
C ILE A 27 -7.83 5.21 2.77
N SER A 28 -8.38 6.43 2.77
CA SER A 28 -7.96 7.52 1.89
C SER A 28 -6.50 7.92 2.11
N ALA A 29 -6.05 7.99 3.37
CA ALA A 29 -4.64 8.22 3.68
C ALA A 29 -3.74 7.10 3.12
N MET A 30 -4.13 5.84 3.31
CA MET A 30 -3.37 4.69 2.81
C MET A 30 -3.31 4.63 1.27
N LEU A 31 -4.32 5.14 0.57
CA LEU A 31 -4.36 5.24 -0.90
C LEU A 31 -3.60 6.45 -1.47
N SER A 32 -3.32 7.46 -0.65
CA SER A 32 -2.69 8.72 -1.10
C SER A 32 -1.21 8.81 -0.71
N VAL A 33 -0.80 8.20 0.40
CA VAL A 33 0.60 8.24 0.87
C VAL A 33 1.44 7.18 0.14
N PRO A 34 2.45 7.57 -0.66
CA PRO A 34 3.30 6.63 -1.40
C PRO A 34 4.33 5.96 -0.49
N ARG A 35 4.01 4.76 0.01
CA ARG A 35 4.88 3.96 0.89
C ARG A 35 6.28 3.71 0.30
N GLU A 36 6.40 3.60 -1.02
CA GLU A 36 7.66 3.42 -1.75
C GLU A 36 8.68 4.55 -1.53
N ASN A 37 8.22 5.74 -1.13
CA ASN A 37 9.12 6.86 -0.84
C ASN A 37 9.82 6.73 0.52
N PHE A 38 9.30 5.88 1.41
CA PHE A 38 9.74 5.74 2.80
C PHE A 38 10.51 4.43 3.06
N VAL A 39 10.79 3.65 2.01
CA VAL A 39 11.65 2.45 2.10
C VAL A 39 13.00 2.71 1.42
N PRO A 40 14.07 1.99 1.83
CA PRO A 40 15.33 1.98 1.12
C PRO A 40 15.15 1.71 -0.38
N ARG A 41 15.99 2.32 -1.23
CA ARG A 41 15.86 2.24 -2.69
C ARG A 41 15.75 0.79 -3.20
N ASN A 42 16.53 -0.13 -2.64
CA ASN A 42 16.53 -1.55 -2.99
C ASN A 42 15.26 -2.31 -2.56
N LYS A 43 14.42 -1.72 -1.71
CA LYS A 43 13.15 -2.30 -1.24
C LYS A 43 11.91 -1.68 -1.89
N ARG A 44 12.05 -0.66 -2.75
CA ARG A 44 10.90 0.03 -3.38
C ARG A 44 10.03 -0.91 -4.20
N GLU A 45 10.64 -1.83 -4.94
CA GLU A 45 9.90 -2.82 -5.72
C GLU A 45 9.06 -3.76 -4.85
N ALA A 46 9.48 -3.98 -3.61
CA ALA A 46 8.80 -4.81 -2.62
C ALA A 46 7.86 -4.05 -1.68
N ALA A 47 7.69 -2.73 -1.85
CA ALA A 47 7.03 -1.86 -0.86
C ALA A 47 5.57 -2.25 -0.52
N TYR A 48 4.91 -2.97 -1.44
CA TYR A 48 3.50 -3.37 -1.36
C TYR A 48 3.30 -4.89 -1.41
N MET A 49 4.39 -5.68 -1.29
CA MET A 49 4.26 -7.13 -1.15
C MET A 49 3.80 -7.45 0.29
N GLY A 50 2.85 -8.38 0.42
CA GLY A 50 2.50 -8.97 1.71
C GLY A 50 3.50 -10.06 2.07
N ASP A 51 3.73 -10.26 3.38
CA ASP A 51 4.27 -11.54 3.86
C ASP A 51 3.13 -12.56 3.80
N ASN A 52 3.32 -13.64 3.04
CA ASN A 52 2.50 -14.84 3.14
C ASN A 52 3.09 -15.75 4.22
#